data_AF-A0A7Y2T2P5-F1
#
_entry.id   AF-A0A7Y2T2P5-F1
#
_cell.length_a   1.000
_cell.length_b   1.000
_cell.length_c   1.000
_cell.angle_alpha   90.00
_cell.angle_beta   90.00
_cell.angle_gamma   90.00
#
_symmetry.space_group_name_H-M   'P 1'
#
loop_
_entity.id
_entity.type
_entity.pdbx_description
1 polymer ?
#
loop_
_entity_poly.entity_id
_entity_poly.type
_entity_poly.pdbx_seq_one_letter_code
_entity_poly.pdbx_strand_id
1 'polypeptide(L)'
;HLKKLLEAEKITEFDKQVFHNNLEELYNLQGKCERIKNTPFPRQYAYFSTLFTWLFILLLPFGLLDVFEEGISLIEGSVRSWYLFMMIPFSVLISWIFVTMEKVGSNSEDPFEGRINDVPMTALCRTIEIDLRDMLDEDNLPEKVEAQDHILY
;
A
#
# COMPACT_ATOMS: atom_id res chain seq x y z
N HIS A 1 28.37 14.25 -21.85
CA HIS A 1 28.33 13.33 -23.01
C HIS A 1 27.60 13.96 -24.19
N LEU A 2 26.38 14.50 -24.01
CA LEU A 2 25.60 15.21 -25.05
C LEU A 2 26.37 16.33 -25.78
N LYS A 3 27.12 17.17 -25.05
CA LYS A 3 27.94 18.23 -25.67
C LYS A 3 28.95 17.70 -26.70
N LYS A 4 29.55 16.53 -26.44
CA LYS A 4 30.49 15.88 -27.37
C LYS A 4 29.80 15.32 -28.61
N LEU A 5 28.54 14.87 -28.49
CA LEU A 5 27.75 14.36 -29.62
C LEU A 5 27.26 15.49 -30.52
N LEU A 6 26.93 16.63 -29.92
CA LEU A 6 26.59 17.87 -30.63
C LEU A 6 27.81 18.43 -31.38
N GLU A 7 28.98 18.51 -30.72
CA GLU A 7 30.24 18.91 -31.36
C GLU A 7 30.67 17.96 -32.50
N ALA A 8 30.20 16.71 -32.47
CA ALA A 8 30.42 15.72 -33.52
C ALA A 8 29.29 15.68 -34.58
N GLU A 9 28.38 16.66 -34.58
CA GLU A 9 27.21 16.77 -35.49
C GLU A 9 26.32 15.52 -35.55
N LYS A 10 26.35 14.68 -34.51
CA LYS A 10 25.52 13.46 -34.43
C LYS A 10 24.11 13.71 -33.91
N ILE A 11 23.89 14.85 -33.26
CA ILE A 11 22.60 15.29 -32.73
C ILE A 11 22.45 16.79 -33.00
N THR A 12 21.22 17.25 -33.18
CA THR A 12 20.91 18.66 -33.36
C THR A 12 20.69 19.38 -32.03
N GLU A 13 20.69 20.71 -32.03
CA GLU A 13 20.28 21.50 -30.85
C GLU A 13 18.82 21.21 -30.45
N PHE A 14 17.96 20.87 -31.42
CA PHE A 14 16.59 20.45 -31.13
C PHE A 14 16.57 19.12 -30.35
N ASP A 15 17.32 18.12 -30.80
CA ASP A 15 17.41 16.83 -30.09
C ASP A 15 17.92 17.01 -28.66
N LYS A 16 18.94 17.86 -28.50
CA LYS A 16 19.49 18.20 -27.18
C LYS A 16 18.43 18.85 -26.27
N GLN A 17 17.59 19.74 -26.80
CA GLN A 17 16.48 20.32 -26.03
C GLN A 17 15.46 19.25 -25.61
N VAL A 18 15.09 18.34 -26.52
CA VAL A 18 14.17 17.23 -26.22
C VAL A 18 14.72 16.34 -25.11
N PHE A 19 16.01 15.96 -25.20
CA PHE A 19 16.67 15.19 -24.15
C PHE A 19 16.66 15.90 -22.80
N HIS A 20 16.92 17.21 -22.79
CA HIS A 20 16.86 17.99 -21.55
C HIS A 20 15.46 18.00 -20.93
N ASN A 21 14.42 18.17 -21.74
CA ASN A 21 13.04 18.14 -21.25
C ASN A 21 12.68 16.77 -20.65
N ASN A 22 13.06 15.67 -21.32
CA ASN A 22 12.81 14.32 -20.80
C ASN A 22 13.55 14.06 -19.48
N LEU A 23 14.80 14.54 -19.34
CA LEU A 23 15.55 14.44 -18.08
C LEU A 23 14.88 15.24 -16.96
N GLU A 24 14.40 16.45 -17.26
CA GLU A 24 13.66 17.26 -16.29
C GLU A 24 12.39 16.55 -15.82
N GLU A 25 11.66 15.91 -16.74
CA GLU A 25 10.49 15.10 -16.40
C GLU A 25 10.84 13.91 -15.49
N LEU A 26 11.93 13.19 -15.77
CA LEU A 26 12.40 12.09 -14.92
C LEU A 26 12.74 12.58 -13.51
N TYR A 27 13.42 13.72 -13.37
CA TYR A 27 13.70 14.34 -12.06
C TYR A 27 12.42 14.74 -11.33
N ASN A 28 11.45 15.30 -12.04
CA ASN A 28 10.16 15.66 -11.46
C ASN A 28 9.39 14.43 -10.95
N LEU A 29 9.40 13.33 -11.70
CA LEU A 29 8.79 12.06 -11.29
C LEU A 29 9.51 11.44 -10.09
N GLN A 30 10.85 11.41 -10.11
CA GLN A 30 11.64 10.95 -8.97
C GLN A 30 11.33 11.77 -7.71
N GLY A 31 11.30 13.10 -7.81
CA GLY A 31 10.97 13.98 -6.69
C GLY A 31 9.55 13.76 -6.13
N LYS A 32 8.58 13.39 -6.98
CA LYS A 32 7.23 12.98 -6.53
C LYS A 32 7.30 11.69 -5.71
N CYS A 33 8.02 10.67 -6.18
CA CYS A 33 8.19 9.41 -5.47
C CYS A 33 8.93 9.60 -4.13
N GLU A 34 9.98 10.41 -4.12
CA GLU A 34 10.71 10.76 -2.89
C GLU A 34 9.83 11.51 -1.90
N ARG A 35 8.94 12.41 -2.35
CA ARG A 35 7.98 13.08 -1.48
C ARG A 35 6.97 12.10 -0.89
N ILE A 36 6.46 11.14 -1.67
CA ILE A 36 5.55 10.10 -1.17
C ILE A 36 6.26 9.27 -0.09
N LYS A 37 7.50 8.84 -0.35
CA LYS A 37 8.28 8.03 0.60
C LYS A 37 8.72 8.80 1.86
N ASN A 38 9.19 10.03 1.70
CA ASN A 38 9.82 10.79 2.78
C ASN A 38 8.85 11.73 3.52
N THR A 39 7.58 11.79 3.11
CA THR A 39 6.53 12.54 3.81
C THR A 39 5.51 11.57 4.42
N PRO A 40 5.91 10.68 5.34
CA PRO A 40 4.96 9.80 6.01
C PRO A 40 3.95 10.64 6.79
N PHE A 41 2.76 10.08 7.01
CA PHE A 41 1.76 10.71 7.86
C PHE A 41 2.38 11.07 9.22
N PRO A 42 1.97 12.20 9.83
CA PRO A 42 2.52 12.59 11.13
C PRO A 42 2.44 11.43 12.12
N ARG A 43 3.58 10.98 12.66
CA ARG A 43 3.64 9.80 13.56
C ARG A 43 2.66 9.86 14.73
N GLN A 44 2.32 11.06 15.18
CA GLN A 44 1.31 11.28 16.20
C GLN A 44 -0.08 10.80 15.74
N TYR A 45 -0.46 11.09 14.49
CA TYR A 45 -1.74 10.67 13.93
C TYR A 45 -1.86 9.14 13.87
N ALA A 46 -0.85 8.46 13.32
CA ALA A 46 -0.80 7.00 13.27
C ALA A 46 -0.89 6.39 14.69
N TYR A 47 -0.10 6.91 15.64
CA TYR A 47 -0.13 6.44 17.02
C TYR A 47 -1.50 6.60 17.68
N PHE A 48 -2.14 7.77 17.54
CA PHE A 48 -3.46 8.02 18.14
C PHE A 48 -4.55 7.21 17.45
N SER A 49 -4.48 7.00 16.13
CA SER A 49 -5.40 6.12 15.39
C SER A 49 -5.39 4.69 15.96
N THR A 50 -4.19 4.12 16.11
CA THR A 50 -4.03 2.80 16.72
C THR A 50 -4.54 2.79 18.17
N LEU A 51 -4.17 3.80 18.98
CA LEU A 51 -4.60 3.90 20.38
C LEU A 51 -6.13 3.96 20.52
N PHE A 52 -6.81 4.75 19.69
CA PHE A 52 -8.27 4.87 19.71
C PHE A 52 -8.95 3.59 19.24
N THR A 53 -8.41 2.89 18.24
CA THR A 53 -8.90 1.58 17.80
C THR A 53 -8.84 0.56 18.94
N TRP A 54 -7.71 0.50 19.67
CA TRP A 54 -7.57 -0.38 20.83
C TRP A 54 -8.53 -0.02 21.97
N LEU A 55 -8.67 1.27 22.26
CA LEU A 55 -9.60 1.74 23.29
C LEU A 55 -11.05 1.39 22.92
N PHE A 56 -11.43 1.57 21.65
CA PHE A 56 -12.74 1.20 21.14
C PHE A 56 -13.01 -0.31 21.31
N ILE A 57 -12.08 -1.16 20.88
CA ILE A 57 -12.21 -2.62 20.99
C ILE A 57 -12.32 -3.08 22.44
N LEU A 58 -11.56 -2.46 23.36
CA LEU A 58 -11.62 -2.78 24.78
C LEU A 58 -12.98 -2.43 25.39
N LEU A 59 -13.57 -1.29 24.97
CA LEU A 59 -14.88 -0.84 25.45
C LEU A 59 -16.06 -1.51 24.75
N LEU A 60 -15.84 -2.07 23.55
CA LEU A 60 -16.85 -2.72 22.73
C LEU A 60 -17.69 -3.81 23.45
N PRO A 61 -17.11 -4.75 24.20
CA PRO A 61 -17.92 -5.72 24.95
C PRO A 61 -18.81 -5.03 25.98
N PHE A 62 -18.36 -3.98 26.66
CA PHE A 62 -19.20 -3.26 27.61
C PHE A 62 -20.38 -2.54 26.94
N GLY A 63 -20.17 -1.96 25.75
CA GLY A 63 -21.25 -1.34 24.98
C GLY A 63 -22.26 -2.34 24.39
N LEU A 64 -21.86 -3.59 24.17
CA LEU A 64 -22.77 -4.64 23.70
C LEU A 64 -23.61 -5.26 24.82
N LEU A 65 -23.27 -5.05 26.10
CA LEU A 65 -24.02 -5.62 27.23
C LEU A 65 -25.50 -5.21 27.19
N ASP A 66 -25.76 -3.89 27.09
CA ASP A 66 -27.13 -3.36 27.10
C ASP A 66 -27.96 -3.88 25.91
N VAL A 67 -27.34 -3.97 24.73
CA VAL A 67 -27.98 -4.48 23.50
C VAL A 67 -28.38 -5.95 23.64
N PHE A 68 -27.49 -6.78 24.18
CA PHE A 68 -27.80 -8.19 24.40
C PHE A 68 -28.76 -8.40 25.58
N GLU A 69 -28.71 -7.55 26.62
CA GLU A 69 -29.64 -7.61 27.75
C GLU A 69 -31.07 -7.28 27.34
N GLU A 70 -31.28 -6.25 26.53
CA GLU A 70 -32.59 -5.95 25.94
C GLU A 70 -33.08 -7.13 25.08
N GLY A 71 -32.21 -7.71 24.24
CA GLY A 71 -32.54 -8.88 23.42
C GLY A 71 -32.90 -10.13 24.23
N ILE A 72 -32.29 -10.32 25.39
CA ILE A 72 -32.58 -11.44 26.31
C ILE A 72 -33.97 -11.35 26.91
N SER A 73 -34.47 -10.13 27.19
CA SER A 73 -35.82 -9.94 27.74
C SER A 73 -36.92 -10.48 26.81
N LEU A 74 -36.63 -10.63 25.52
CA LEU A 74 -37.53 -11.13 24.48
C LEU A 74 -37.42 -12.65 24.26
N ILE A 75 -36.45 -13.33 24.89
CA ILE A 75 -36.14 -14.75 24.65
C ILE A 75 -36.37 -15.55 25.94
N GLU A 76 -37.39 -16.40 25.95
CA GLU A 76 -37.68 -17.30 27.06
C GLU A 76 -37.11 -18.73 26.83
N GLY A 77 -36.72 -19.39 27.93
CA GLY A 77 -36.26 -20.79 27.92
C GLY A 77 -34.73 -20.99 27.84
N SER A 78 -34.30 -22.23 27.57
CA SER A 78 -32.90 -22.69 27.59
C SER A 78 -31.98 -21.96 26.61
N VAL A 79 -32.56 -21.28 25.61
CA VAL A 79 -31.86 -20.52 24.56
C VAL A 79 -31.26 -19.21 25.08
N ARG A 80 -31.75 -18.69 26.20
CA ARG A 80 -31.26 -17.45 26.83
C ARG A 80 -29.77 -17.49 27.17
N SER A 81 -29.30 -18.62 27.71
CA SER A 81 -27.88 -18.77 28.05
C SER A 81 -27.00 -18.78 26.79
N TRP A 82 -27.47 -19.44 25.72
CA TRP A 82 -26.76 -19.49 24.44
C TRP A 82 -26.64 -18.11 23.78
N TYR A 83 -27.68 -17.27 23.89
CA TYR A 83 -27.67 -15.91 23.37
C TYR A 83 -26.63 -15.01 24.04
N LEU A 84 -26.43 -15.14 25.37
CA LEU A 84 -25.34 -14.45 26.08
C LEU A 84 -23.96 -14.91 25.60
N PHE A 85 -23.77 -16.21 25.37
CA PHE A 85 -22.50 -16.71 24.82
C PHE A 85 -22.24 -16.18 23.41
N MET A 86 -23.27 -15.84 22.63
CA MET A 86 -23.17 -15.27 21.29
C MET A 86 -22.63 -13.82 21.28
N MET A 87 -22.65 -13.12 22.41
CA MET A 87 -22.01 -11.81 22.57
C MET A 87 -20.49 -11.87 22.33
N ILE A 88 -19.84 -12.96 22.75
CA ILE A 88 -18.40 -13.15 22.61
C ILE A 88 -17.98 -13.21 21.13
N PRO A 89 -18.50 -14.11 20.27
CA PRO A 89 -18.12 -14.14 18.86
C PRO A 89 -18.50 -12.86 18.11
N PHE A 90 -19.60 -12.18 18.48
CA PHE A 90 -19.96 -10.88 17.87
C PHE A 90 -18.95 -9.79 18.22
N SER A 91 -18.57 -9.66 19.49
CA SER A 91 -17.56 -8.68 19.90
C SER A 91 -16.20 -8.96 19.26
N VAL A 92 -15.78 -10.23 19.18
CA VAL A 92 -14.56 -10.64 18.49
C VAL A 92 -14.61 -10.31 17.00
N LEU A 93 -15.74 -10.58 16.32
CA LEU A 93 -15.89 -10.31 14.90
C LEU A 93 -15.82 -8.81 14.58
N ILE A 94 -16.52 -7.98 15.36
CA ILE A 94 -16.47 -6.52 15.17
C ILE A 94 -15.05 -6.02 15.45
N SER A 95 -14.43 -6.49 16.52
CA SER A 95 -13.04 -6.13 16.85
C SER A 95 -12.08 -6.50 15.72
N TRP A 96 -12.24 -7.69 15.14
CA TRP A 96 -11.43 -8.14 14.02
C TRP A 96 -11.57 -7.24 12.78
N ILE A 97 -12.78 -6.75 12.49
CA ILE A 97 -13.00 -5.78 11.40
C ILE A 97 -12.20 -4.51 11.63
N PHE A 98 -12.28 -3.91 12.83
CA PHE A 98 -11.58 -2.67 13.15
C PHE A 98 -10.05 -2.83 13.17
N VAL A 99 -9.54 -3.92 13.74
CA VAL A 99 -8.09 -4.23 13.70
C VAL A 99 -7.61 -4.42 12.27
N THR A 100 -8.39 -5.13 11.45
CA THR A 100 -8.04 -5.38 10.04
C THR A 100 -8.03 -4.07 9.26
N MET A 101 -9.04 -3.22 9.45
CA MET A 101 -9.12 -1.91 8.80
C MET A 101 -7.91 -1.03 9.14
N GLU A 102 -7.52 -0.98 10.41
CA GLU A 102 -6.32 -0.23 10.83
C GLU A 102 -5.04 -0.81 10.19
N LYS A 103 -4.88 -2.14 10.23
CA LYS A 103 -3.69 -2.77 9.67
C LYS A 103 -3.58 -2.59 8.16
N VAL A 104 -4.70 -2.60 7.44
CA VAL A 104 -4.76 -2.31 6.01
C VAL A 104 -4.43 -0.84 5.75
N GLY A 105 -4.97 0.09 6.55
CA GLY A 105 -4.65 1.51 6.48
C GLY A 105 -3.15 1.78 6.65
N SER A 106 -2.57 1.31 7.76
CA SER A 106 -1.14 1.46 8.04
C SER A 106 -0.23 0.80 6.97
N ASN A 107 -0.65 -0.31 6.36
CA ASN A 107 0.09 -0.89 5.24
C ASN A 107 -0.02 -0.07 3.95
N SER A 108 -1.13 0.63 3.74
CA SER A 108 -1.38 1.43 2.54
C SER A 108 -0.71 2.81 2.59
N GLU A 109 -0.28 3.25 3.77
CA GLU A 109 0.42 4.53 3.96
C GLU A 109 1.84 4.54 3.37
N ASP A 110 2.52 3.38 3.35
CA ASP A 110 3.92 3.27 2.91
C ASP A 110 4.06 2.28 1.72
N PRO A 111 3.74 2.68 0.47
CA PRO A 111 3.60 1.77 -0.66
C PRO A 111 4.93 1.28 -1.27
N PHE A 112 6.09 1.70 -0.74
CA PHE A 112 7.42 1.47 -1.31
C PHE A 112 8.39 0.80 -0.31
N GLU A 113 7.86 0.06 0.67
CA GLU A 113 8.66 -0.62 1.70
C GLU A 113 9.00 -2.08 1.32
N GLY A 114 8.49 -2.57 0.19
CA GLY A 114 8.77 -3.92 -0.30
C GLY A 114 7.99 -5.01 0.43
N ARG A 115 6.83 -4.66 1.01
CA ARG A 115 5.88 -5.62 1.58
C ARG A 115 5.12 -6.32 0.45
N ILE A 116 4.44 -7.42 0.79
CA ILE A 116 3.68 -8.27 -0.14
C ILE A 116 2.62 -7.49 -0.94
N ASN A 117 2.03 -6.46 -0.32
CA ASN A 117 0.96 -5.66 -0.93
C ASN A 117 1.46 -4.30 -1.45
N ASP A 118 2.77 -4.08 -1.44
CA ASP A 118 3.38 -2.83 -1.89
C ASP A 118 3.53 -2.81 -3.41
N VAL A 119 3.93 -1.67 -3.95
CA VAL A 119 4.20 -1.53 -5.38
C VAL A 119 5.43 -2.39 -5.74
N PRO A 120 5.32 -3.29 -6.75
CA PRO A 120 6.39 -4.20 -7.14
C PRO A 120 7.46 -3.46 -7.97
N MET A 121 8.29 -2.68 -7.28
CA MET A 121 9.30 -1.84 -7.90
C MET A 121 10.30 -2.65 -8.73
N THR A 122 10.62 -3.87 -8.31
CA THR A 122 11.60 -4.71 -9.03
C THR A 122 11.04 -5.14 -10.38
N ALA A 123 9.78 -5.61 -10.41
CA ALA A 123 9.11 -5.97 -11.66
C ALA A 123 8.88 -4.77 -12.59
N LEU A 124 8.55 -3.60 -12.05
CA LEU A 124 8.46 -2.37 -12.85
C LEU A 124 9.82 -2.00 -13.45
N CYS A 125 10.89 -2.02 -12.66
CA CYS A 125 12.24 -1.79 -13.17
C CYS A 125 12.65 -2.82 -14.22
N ARG A 126 12.31 -4.11 -14.04
CA ARG A 126 12.56 -5.14 -15.04
C ARG A 126 11.81 -4.87 -16.34
N THR A 127 10.56 -4.44 -16.25
CA THR A 127 9.76 -4.11 -17.44
C THR A 127 10.41 -2.95 -18.21
N ILE A 128 10.80 -1.88 -17.51
CA ILE A 128 11.51 -0.75 -18.14
C ILE A 128 12.85 -1.21 -18.76
N GLU A 129 13.59 -2.11 -18.10
CA GLU A 129 14.83 -2.66 -18.64
C GLU A 129 14.59 -3.44 -19.95
N ILE A 130 13.56 -4.28 -19.97
CA ILE A 130 13.18 -5.04 -21.17
C ILE A 130 12.80 -4.08 -22.30
N ASP A 131 11.93 -3.11 -22.03
CA ASP A 131 11.45 -2.16 -23.03
C ASP A 131 12.61 -1.33 -23.62
N LEU A 132 13.56 -0.88 -22.79
CA LEU A 132 14.73 -0.13 -23.26
C LEU A 132 15.68 -0.98 -24.11
N ARG A 133 15.87 -2.26 -23.78
CA ARG A 133 16.72 -3.16 -24.57
C ARG A 133 16.07 -3.59 -25.87
N ASP A 134 14.75 -3.79 -25.86
CA ASP A 134 13.96 -4.09 -27.05
C ASP A 134 14.01 -2.92 -28.05
N MET A 135 13.91 -1.67 -27.56
CA MET A 135 14.11 -0.47 -28.37
C MET A 135 15.52 -0.33 -28.98
N LEU A 136 16.51 -1.05 -28.44
CA LEU A 136 17.89 -1.09 -28.95
C LEU A 136 18.13 -2.29 -29.89
N ASP A 137 17.08 -3.05 -30.23
CA ASP A 137 17.15 -4.29 -31.02
C ASP A 137 18.12 -5.33 -30.41
N GLU A 138 18.19 -5.41 -29.06
CA GLU A 138 19.01 -6.40 -28.38
C GLU A 138 18.32 -7.77 -28.32
N ASP A 139 19.00 -8.83 -28.77
CA ASP A 139 18.44 -10.20 -28.78
C ASP A 139 18.33 -10.83 -27.36
N ASN A 140 19.14 -10.37 -26.41
CA ASN A 140 19.23 -10.94 -25.06
C ASN A 140 18.46 -10.10 -24.04
N LEU A 141 17.13 -10.17 -24.15
CA LEU A 141 16.22 -9.53 -23.21
C LEU A 141 16.16 -10.31 -21.89
N PRO A 142 16.23 -9.64 -20.74
CA PRO A 142 16.08 -10.30 -19.47
C PRO A 142 14.64 -10.81 -19.31
N GLU A 143 14.48 -11.91 -18.58
CA GLU A 143 13.16 -12.48 -18.33
C GLU A 143 12.31 -11.55 -17.46
N LYS A 144 10.99 -11.53 -17.74
CA LYS A 144 10.03 -10.82 -16.92
C LYS A 144 10.04 -11.42 -15.51
N VAL A 145 9.92 -10.57 -14.50
CA VAL A 145 9.76 -11.05 -13.11
C VAL A 145 8.42 -11.77 -13.05
N GLU A 146 8.46 -13.08 -12.82
CA GLU A 146 7.26 -13.87 -12.58
C GLU A 146 6.81 -13.72 -11.13
N ALA A 147 5.49 -13.79 -10.91
CA ALA A 147 4.94 -13.79 -9.58
C ALA A 147 5.33 -15.08 -8.86
N GLN A 148 5.96 -14.96 -7.69
CA GLN A 148 6.21 -16.09 -6.80
C GLN A 148 5.08 -16.12 -5.77
N ASP A 149 4.36 -17.24 -5.67
CA ASP A 149 3.23 -17.41 -4.74
C ASP A 149 2.14 -16.32 -4.87
N HIS A 150 1.83 -15.91 -6.10
CA HIS A 150 0.89 -14.83 -6.45
C HIS A 150 1.34 -13.41 -6.05
N ILE A 151 2.61 -13.24 -5.67
CA ILE A 151 3.18 -11.96 -5.25
C ILE A 151 4.24 -11.54 -6.28
N LEU A 152 4.10 -10.31 -6.76
CA LEU A 152 5.09 -9.67 -7.61
C LEU A 152 5.96 -8.78 -6.70
N TYR A 153 7.27 -8.85 -6.84
CA TYR A 153 8.24 -8.04 -6.08
C TYR A 153 8.92 -7.01 -6.98
#